data_AF-A0A1A8BZ77-F1
#
_entry.id   AF-A0A1A8BZ77-F1
#
_cell.length_a   1.000
_cell.length_b   1.000
_cell.length_c   1.000
_cell.angle_alpha   90.00
_cell.angle_beta   90.00
_cell.angle_gamma   90.00
#
_symmetry.space_group_name_H-M   'P 1'
#
loop_
_entity.id
_entity.type
_entity.pdbx_description
1 polymer ?
#
loop_
_entity_poly.entity_id
_entity_poly.type
_entity_poly.pdbx_seq_one_letter_code
_entity_poly.pdbx_strand_id
1 'polypeptide(L)'
;DVLVADPGTKCHYSNLAFSLLAHIMAERIVGVDYQRWVTENILDRLGMEDTGFDLTPGLQSQVAVGVYSNGKPAPLYDLGWYRPSGQMF
;
A
#
# COMPACT_ATOMS: atom_id res chain seq x y z
N ASP A 1 -24.21 15.27 -3.68
CA ASP A 1 -23.62 14.96 -2.38
C ASP A 1 -23.29 16.20 -1.59
N VAL A 2 -23.47 16.14 -0.28
CA VAL A 2 -23.08 17.19 0.67
C VAL A 2 -21.79 16.75 1.35
N LEU A 3 -20.80 17.63 1.42
CA LEU A 3 -19.56 17.36 2.14
C LEU A 3 -19.83 17.30 3.65
N VAL A 4 -19.24 16.32 4.34
CA VAL A 4 -19.36 16.17 5.80
C VAL A 4 -18.62 17.30 6.55
N ALA A 5 -17.60 17.88 5.92
CA ALA A 5 -16.89 19.08 6.37
C ALA A 5 -16.18 19.72 5.16
N ASP A 6 -15.82 21.00 5.27
CA ASP A 6 -15.05 21.68 4.23
C ASP A 6 -13.66 21.05 4.06
N PRO A 7 -13.14 20.92 2.81
CA PRO A 7 -11.82 20.34 2.58
C PRO A 7 -10.72 21.07 3.35
N GLY A 8 -9.82 20.32 3.98
CA GLY A 8 -8.70 20.87 4.74
C GLY A 8 -9.06 21.40 6.15
N THR A 9 -10.34 21.37 6.54
CA THR A 9 -10.76 21.88 7.87
C THR A 9 -10.84 20.81 8.95
N LYS A 10 -10.93 19.53 8.58
CA LYS A 10 -10.90 18.39 9.50
C LYS A 10 -10.00 17.29 8.95
N CYS A 11 -9.25 16.66 9.85
CA CYS A 11 -8.47 15.47 9.52
C CYS A 11 -9.33 14.22 9.72
N HIS A 12 -9.33 13.33 8.73
CA HIS A 12 -9.98 12.03 8.80
C HIS A 12 -9.12 10.99 8.07
N TYR A 13 -8.77 9.90 8.77
CA TYR A 13 -8.01 8.81 8.18
C TYR A 13 -8.82 8.12 7.08
N SER A 14 -8.21 7.92 5.91
CA SER A 14 -8.90 7.32 4.76
C SER A 14 -7.94 6.59 3.83
N ASN A 15 -7.98 5.25 3.85
CA ASN A 15 -7.25 4.40 2.91
C ASN A 15 -7.62 4.73 1.45
N LEU A 16 -8.89 5.08 1.19
CA LEU A 16 -9.36 5.50 -0.13
C LEU A 16 -8.66 6.78 -0.58
N ALA A 17 -8.56 7.79 0.28
CA ALA A 17 -7.94 9.07 -0.08
C ALA A 17 -6.45 8.89 -0.40
N PHE A 18 -5.71 8.12 0.40
CA PHE A 18 -4.30 7.85 0.16
C PHE A 18 -4.06 7.01 -1.09
N SER A 19 -4.87 5.96 -1.31
CA SER A 19 -4.77 5.13 -2.52
C SER A 19 -5.10 5.95 -3.77
N LEU A 20 -6.14 6.79 -3.71
CA LEU A 20 -6.48 7.70 -4.81
C LEU A 20 -5.34 8.66 -5.14
N LEU A 21 -4.73 9.28 -4.13
CA LEU A 21 -3.57 10.15 -4.32
C LEU A 21 -2.43 9.41 -5.02
N ALA A 22 -2.10 8.20 -4.56
CA ALA A 22 -1.04 7.37 -5.13
C ALA A 22 -1.28 7.04 -6.61
N HIS A 23 -2.49 6.58 -6.95
CA HIS A 23 -2.85 6.27 -8.34
C HIS A 23 -2.85 7.51 -9.24
N ILE A 24 -3.33 8.67 -8.75
CA ILE A 24 -3.25 9.93 -9.50
C ILE A 24 -1.78 10.28 -9.78
N MET A 25 -0.93 10.26 -8.75
CA MET A 25 0.47 10.64 -8.90
C MET A 25 1.22 9.69 -9.85
N ALA A 26 1.10 8.38 -9.66
CA ALA A 26 1.83 7.42 -10.48
C ALA A 26 1.23 7.29 -11.89
N GLU A 27 -0.06 6.98 -12.00
CA GLU A 27 -0.66 6.59 -13.28
C GLU A 27 -1.08 7.78 -14.12
N ARG A 28 -1.59 8.86 -13.50
CA ARG A 28 -2.07 10.02 -14.25
C ARG A 28 -0.99 11.03 -14.53
N ILE A 29 -0.09 11.28 -13.58
CA ILE A 29 0.95 12.30 -13.72
C ILE A 29 2.24 11.72 -14.32
N VAL A 30 2.72 10.59 -13.81
CA VAL A 30 3.96 9.96 -14.30
C VAL A 30 3.71 8.99 -15.45
N GLY A 31 2.54 8.35 -15.51
CA GLY A 31 2.19 7.40 -16.58
C GLY A 31 2.70 5.98 -16.34
N VAL A 32 2.95 5.60 -15.09
CA VAL A 32 3.39 4.26 -14.71
C VAL A 32 2.54 3.70 -13.56
N ASP A 33 2.60 2.39 -13.35
CA ASP A 33 1.99 1.76 -12.17
C ASP A 33 2.66 2.26 -10.88
N TYR A 34 1.87 2.40 -9.80
CA TYR A 34 2.33 2.88 -8.51
C TYR A 34 3.43 2.01 -7.90
N GLN A 35 3.26 0.68 -7.90
CA GLN A 35 4.24 -0.23 -7.31
C GLN A 35 5.56 -0.12 -8.06
N ARG A 36 5.49 -0.12 -9.40
CA ARG A 36 6.67 0.08 -10.24
C ARG A 36 7.38 1.39 -9.94
N TRP A 37 6.64 2.48 -9.82
CA TRP A 37 7.23 3.78 -9.51
C TRP A 37 7.98 3.77 -8.17
N VAL A 38 7.36 3.20 -7.13
CA VAL A 38 7.97 3.10 -5.79
C VAL A 38 9.22 2.21 -5.82
N THR A 39 9.17 1.06 -6.49
CA THR A 39 10.33 0.17 -6.63
C THR A 39 11.50 0.89 -7.29
N GLU A 40 11.31 1.45 -8.48
CA GLU A 40 12.40 2.05 -9.27
C GLU A 40 12.95 3.36 -8.66
N ASN A 41 12.11 4.14 -7.97
CA ASN A 41 12.46 5.49 -7.51
C ASN A 41 12.77 5.57 -6.01
N ILE A 42 12.39 4.56 -5.22
CA ILE A 42 12.61 4.54 -3.78
C ILE A 42 13.39 3.28 -3.38
N LEU A 43 12.79 2.09 -3.58
CA LEU A 43 13.33 0.85 -3.00
C LEU A 43 14.69 0.49 -3.59
N ASP A 44 14.80 0.47 -4.92
CA ASP A 44 16.05 0.14 -5.62
C ASP A 44 17.16 1.15 -5.30
N ARG A 45 16.80 2.43 -5.17
CA ARG A 45 17.75 3.50 -4.86
C ARG A 45 18.28 3.44 -3.44
N LEU A 46 17.51 2.86 -2.54
CA LEU A 46 17.87 2.67 -1.13
C LEU A 46 18.44 1.26 -0.85
N GLY A 47 18.48 0.38 -1.86
CA GLY A 47 18.93 -1.02 -1.70
C GLY A 47 17.98 -1.85 -0.84
N MET A 48 16.68 -1.58 -0.86
CA MET A 48 15.66 -2.28 -0.07
C MET A 48 15.16 -3.53 -0.81
N GLU A 49 16.04 -4.52 -0.96
CA GLU A 49 15.78 -5.73 -1.77
C GLU A 49 14.70 -6.67 -1.17
N ASP A 50 14.50 -6.62 0.15
CA ASP A 50 13.51 -7.42 0.89
C ASP A 50 12.25 -6.61 1.25
N THR A 51 11.92 -5.57 0.48
CA THR A 51 10.72 -4.73 0.67
C THR A 51 9.94 -4.64 -0.64
N GLY A 52 8.61 -4.75 -0.58
CA GLY A 52 7.80 -4.70 -1.79
C GLY A 52 6.31 -4.93 -1.56
N PHE A 53 5.58 -5.22 -2.63
CA PHE A 53 4.11 -5.34 -2.61
C PHE A 53 3.60 -6.73 -2.96
N ASP A 54 4.34 -7.50 -3.75
CA ASP A 54 3.95 -8.83 -4.21
C ASP A 54 4.76 -9.91 -3.47
N LEU A 55 4.06 -10.73 -2.68
CA LEU A 55 4.66 -11.84 -1.94
C LEU A 55 4.88 -13.04 -2.86
N THR A 56 6.09 -13.15 -3.40
CA THR A 56 6.49 -14.30 -4.21
C THR A 56 6.52 -15.58 -3.36
N PRO A 57 6.34 -16.78 -3.97
CA PRO A 57 6.39 -18.05 -3.22
C PRO A 57 7.71 -18.25 -2.44
N GLY A 58 8.84 -17.74 -2.94
CA GLY A 58 10.13 -17.81 -2.25
C GLY A 58 10.15 -16.97 -0.96
N LEU A 59 9.47 -15.82 -0.98
CA LEU A 59 9.42 -14.92 0.16
C LEU A 59 8.40 -15.35 1.22
N GLN A 60 7.34 -16.08 0.84
CA GLN A 60 6.32 -16.56 1.79
C GLN A 60 6.91 -17.36 2.96
N SER A 61 8.04 -18.04 2.76
CA SER A 61 8.73 -18.77 3.82
C SER A 61 9.42 -17.88 4.88
N GLN A 62 9.63 -16.60 4.56
CA GLN A 62 10.33 -15.63 5.39
C GLN A 62 9.37 -14.66 6.09
N VAL A 63 8.12 -14.57 5.64
CA VAL A 63 7.10 -13.66 6.19
C VAL A 63 6.64 -14.15 7.56
N ALA A 64 6.58 -13.23 8.53
CA ALA A 64 6.04 -13.52 9.85
C ALA A 64 4.53 -13.83 9.80
N VAL A 65 4.08 -14.75 10.64
CA VAL A 65 2.66 -15.08 10.76
C VAL A 65 1.95 -13.99 11.55
N GLY A 66 1.06 -13.24 10.89
CA GLY A 66 0.14 -12.34 11.57
C GLY A 66 -0.82 -13.12 12.48
N VAL A 67 -1.17 -12.56 13.64
CA VAL A 67 -2.10 -13.19 14.59
C VAL A 67 -3.15 -12.20 15.06
N TYR A 68 -4.40 -12.66 15.14
CA TYR A 68 -5.48 -11.88 15.73
C TYR A 68 -5.39 -11.86 17.25
N SER A 69 -6.16 -10.97 17.88
CA SER A 69 -6.26 -10.86 19.35
C SER A 69 -6.73 -12.15 20.03
N ASN A 70 -7.42 -13.04 19.30
CA ASN A 70 -7.82 -14.35 19.78
C ASN A 70 -6.77 -15.46 19.57
N GLY A 71 -5.56 -15.10 19.12
CA GLY A 71 -4.44 -16.02 18.87
C GLY A 71 -4.54 -16.83 17.58
N LYS A 72 -5.59 -16.66 16.77
CA LYS A 72 -5.70 -17.34 15.47
C LYS A 72 -4.81 -16.68 14.42
N PRO A 73 -4.18 -17.45 13.52
CA PRO A 73 -3.44 -16.89 12.39
C PRO A 73 -4.32 -15.97 11.53
N ALA A 74 -3.78 -14.80 11.18
CA ALA A 74 -4.35 -13.91 10.19
C ALA A 74 -3.84 -14.32 8.80
N PRO A 75 -4.71 -14.42 7.79
CA PRO A 75 -4.27 -14.69 6.43
C PRO A 75 -3.54 -13.48 5.86
N LEU A 76 -2.76 -13.72 4.80
CA LEU A 76 -2.25 -12.64 3.97
C LEU A 76 -3.42 -12.04 3.16
N TYR A 77 -3.46 -10.72 3.09
CA TYR A 77 -4.49 -9.98 2.37
C TYR A 77 -3.91 -9.33 1.12
N ASP A 78 -4.59 -9.49 -0.01
CA ASP A 78 -4.39 -8.62 -1.16
C ASP A 78 -5.40 -7.46 -1.07
N LEU A 79 -4.89 -6.26 -0.90
CA LEU A 79 -5.68 -5.03 -0.80
C LEU A 79 -6.13 -4.52 -2.18
N GLY A 80 -5.64 -5.12 -3.28
CA GLY A 80 -5.99 -4.74 -4.65
C GLY A 80 -5.74 -3.25 -4.90
N TRP A 81 -6.75 -2.52 -5.32
CA TRP A 81 -6.65 -1.08 -5.56
C TRP A 81 -6.25 -0.26 -4.31
N TYR A 82 -6.41 -0.81 -3.10
CA TYR A 82 -5.99 -0.18 -1.85
C TYR A 82 -4.54 -0.49 -1.46
N ARG A 83 -3.78 -1.21 -2.29
CA ARG A 83 -2.35 -1.52 -2.10
C ARG A 83 -1.52 -0.34 -1.58
N PRO A 84 -1.63 0.89 -2.13
CA PRO A 84 -0.83 2.02 -1.67
C PRO A 84 -1.06 2.43 -0.21
N SER A 85 -2.19 2.04 0.37
CA SER A 85 -2.56 2.42 1.74
C SER A 85 -2.12 1.43 2.83
N GLY A 86 -1.51 0.30 2.49
CA GLY A 86 -1.02 -0.61 3.53
C GLY A 86 -0.60 -2.02 3.15
N GLN A 87 -0.33 -2.34 1.87
CA GLN A 87 0.06 -3.73 1.51
C GLN A 87 1.57 -4.01 1.61
N MET A 88 2.42 -2.98 1.62
CA MET A 88 3.87 -3.18 1.58
C MET A 88 4.36 -4.00 2.78
N PHE A 89 5.25 -4.97 2.52
CA PHE A 89 5.88 -5.79 3.54
C PHE A 89 7.29 -5.30 3.87
#